data_AF-A0A060SB10-F1
#
_entry.id   AF-A0A060SB10-F1
#
_cell.length_a   1.000
_cell.length_b   1.000
_cell.length_c   1.000
_cell.angle_alpha   90.00
_cell.angle_beta   90.00
_cell.angle_gamma   90.00
#
_symmetry.space_group_name_H-M   'P 1'
#
loop_
_entity.id
_entity.type
_entity.pdbx_description
1 polymer ?
#
loop_
_entity_poly.entity_id
_entity_poly.type
_entity_poly.pdbx_seq_one_letter_code
_entity_poly.pdbx_strand_id
1 'polypeptide(L)'
;MSTKDLEDAFIKVTFEEDNGSEHQFNVADPFYDPWVDKGVHALTVVIQLLRKLYPDYSIVAAYDGNINILGYPGAIAQPLSPSEIISKVYFVPLARRLSRVPGVLVDDISFGGFNLAWDKHDFLLYVIKFPYGFSQMTVHYILHKGAKDLSRAFLVAAGAWSDQLHEEVLVFDGGFWQKSHGLWLEVQKANWEDVILKDQFKTALKKDIYGFFDSEELYKSLAIPWKVCVSNGLSLMARARILTRTEGNGKTISMKAVMKDCDTRGYAPLYVKTFRSWRGEEASMAEVFTKARQMAPCVLILEDLDALINDANRSFFLNQLDGLEGNDGILIIGSTNHFDRLDPALNNRPSRFDRKSSLFDDPDEDERTLYVKYWQNKLKSNKNIEFPDSLVQEVASKTDGFSFAYLKEAFVSSLVLLAGWDGDDKPKFSKILLAEVKALHDQLDKDKGKDATSSGQCWCPLAAG
;
A
#
# COMPACT_ATOMS: atom_id res chain seq x y z
N MET A 1 25.81 -10.29 3.69
CA MET A 1 27.04 -9.66 3.19
C MET A 1 27.66 -8.90 4.33
N SER A 2 28.89 -9.25 4.67
CA SER A 2 29.72 -8.51 5.63
C SER A 2 30.05 -7.15 5.02
N THR A 3 30.25 -6.11 5.85
CA THR A 3 30.78 -4.81 5.40
C THR A 3 32.08 -4.94 4.62
N LYS A 4 32.85 -6.02 4.82
CA LYS A 4 34.02 -6.36 4.00
C LYS A 4 33.70 -6.70 2.54
N ASP A 5 32.57 -7.35 2.27
CA ASP A 5 32.23 -7.80 0.91
C ASP A 5 31.83 -6.62 0.00
N LEU A 6 31.45 -5.48 0.59
CA LEU A 6 31.12 -4.24 -0.13
C LEU A 6 32.35 -3.38 -0.45
N GLU A 7 33.42 -3.47 0.36
CA GLU A 7 34.65 -2.73 0.12
C GLU A 7 35.45 -3.29 -1.08
N ASP A 8 35.38 -4.61 -1.29
CA ASP A 8 36.12 -5.30 -2.36
C ASP A 8 35.47 -5.15 -3.76
N ALA A 9 34.20 -4.74 -3.83
CA ALA A 9 33.47 -4.55 -5.11
C ALA A 9 33.73 -3.17 -5.76
N PHE A 10 34.31 -2.22 -5.03
CA PHE A 10 34.75 -0.95 -5.60
C PHE A 10 36.19 -1.09 -6.06
N ILE A 11 36.40 -1.02 -7.38
CA ILE A 11 37.72 -0.68 -7.91
C ILE A 11 38.11 0.66 -7.27
N LYS A 12 39.04 0.61 -6.30
CA LYS A 12 39.71 1.80 -5.77
C LYS A 12 40.52 2.40 -6.91
N VAL A 13 39.89 3.29 -7.68
CA VAL A 13 40.63 4.27 -8.47
C VAL A 13 41.16 5.31 -7.50
N THR A 14 42.16 4.92 -6.73
CA THR A 14 43.02 5.88 -6.03
C THR A 14 44.04 6.37 -7.03
N PHE A 15 44.32 7.67 -7.02
CA PHE A 15 45.52 8.20 -7.67
C PHE A 15 46.69 7.51 -6.98
N GLU A 16 47.27 6.48 -7.61
CA GLU A 16 48.51 5.88 -7.11
C GLU A 16 49.55 6.99 -7.10
N GLU A 17 50.11 7.23 -5.92
CA GLU A 17 51.25 8.10 -5.70
C GLU A 17 52.44 7.51 -6.47
N ASP A 18 52.63 7.98 -7.69
CA ASP A 18 53.88 7.81 -8.40
C ASP A 18 54.95 8.57 -7.59
N ASN A 19 55.74 7.80 -6.84
CA ASN A 19 56.84 8.27 -6.00
C ASN A 19 57.86 9.04 -6.87
N GLY A 20 57.72 10.37 -6.95
CA GLY A 20 58.72 11.21 -7.62
C GLY A 20 58.38 12.68 -7.81
N SER A 21 57.11 13.10 -7.72
CA SER A 21 56.74 14.51 -7.81
C SER A 21 55.79 14.88 -6.69
N GLU A 22 56.23 15.77 -5.78
CA GLU A 22 55.34 16.52 -4.91
C GLU A 22 54.37 17.34 -5.77
N HIS A 23 53.26 16.73 -6.18
CA HIS A 23 52.15 17.47 -6.75
C HIS A 23 51.46 18.21 -5.61
N GLN A 24 51.93 19.43 -5.34
CA GLN A 24 51.17 20.42 -4.58
C GLN A 24 49.87 20.71 -5.33
N PHE A 25 48.79 20.02 -5.01
CA PHE A 25 47.43 20.35 -5.45
C PHE A 25 46.87 21.57 -4.69
N ASN A 26 47.66 22.64 -4.65
CA ASN A 26 47.29 23.92 -4.05
C ASN A 26 47.24 25.00 -5.13
N VAL A 27 46.73 24.64 -6.31
CA VAL A 27 46.49 25.57 -7.40
C VAL A 27 44.98 25.77 -7.50
N ALA A 28 44.54 26.96 -7.10
CA ALA A 28 43.24 27.51 -7.44
C ALA A 28 42.95 27.23 -8.93
N ASP A 29 41.91 26.46 -9.23
CA ASP A 29 41.63 26.06 -10.61
C ASP A 29 41.08 27.30 -11.35
N PRO A 30 41.80 27.79 -12.37
CA PRO A 30 41.47 29.06 -13.03
C PRO A 30 40.18 28.99 -13.85
N PHE A 31 39.62 27.79 -14.07
CA PHE A 31 38.31 27.59 -14.68
C PHE A 31 37.21 27.34 -13.64
N TYR A 32 37.49 26.68 -12.52
CA TYR A 32 36.48 26.35 -11.51
C TYR A 32 36.22 27.53 -10.56
N ASP A 33 37.26 28.15 -10.01
CA ASP A 33 37.12 29.16 -8.97
C ASP A 33 36.36 30.42 -9.42
N PRO A 34 36.56 30.95 -10.64
CA PRO A 34 35.77 32.08 -11.12
C PRO A 34 34.28 31.75 -11.36
N TRP A 35 33.93 30.47 -11.50
CA TRP A 35 32.55 30.02 -11.73
C TRP A 35 31.84 29.66 -10.43
N VAL A 36 32.57 29.23 -9.40
CA VAL A 36 32.02 29.03 -8.05
C VAL A 36 31.36 30.33 -7.57
N ASP A 37 32.04 31.47 -7.69
CA ASP A 37 31.49 32.77 -7.27
C ASP A 37 30.42 33.34 -8.22
N LYS A 38 30.34 32.85 -9.46
CA LYS A 38 29.34 33.29 -10.46
C LYS A 38 28.10 32.41 -10.51
N GLY A 39 28.07 31.28 -9.80
CA GLY A 39 26.93 30.37 -9.75
C GLY A 39 25.75 31.00 -9.01
N VAL A 40 24.77 31.55 -9.75
CA VAL A 40 23.59 32.27 -9.21
C VAL A 40 22.49 31.32 -8.68
N HIS A 41 22.79 30.04 -8.49
CA HIS A 41 21.80 29.12 -7.95
C HIS A 41 21.62 29.33 -6.44
N ALA A 42 20.39 29.31 -5.94
CA ALA A 42 20.10 29.53 -4.52
C ALA A 42 20.92 28.60 -3.59
N LEU A 43 21.16 27.36 -4.04
CA LEU A 43 21.96 26.37 -3.32
C LEU A 43 23.45 26.76 -3.20
N THR A 44 24.06 27.31 -4.25
CA THR A 44 25.47 27.74 -4.21
C THR A 44 25.66 28.96 -3.33
N VAL A 45 24.73 29.92 -3.38
CA VAL A 45 24.76 31.13 -2.54
C VAL A 45 24.68 30.79 -1.05
N VAL A 46 23.75 29.91 -0.65
CA VAL A 46 23.61 29.53 0.77
C VAL A 46 24.87 28.82 1.26
N ILE A 47 25.41 27.87 0.49
CA ILE A 47 26.65 27.16 0.89
C ILE A 47 27.82 28.13 1.05
N GLN A 48 27.97 29.11 0.14
CA GLN A 48 29.02 30.12 0.24
C GLN A 48 28.88 30.98 1.50
N LEU A 49 27.66 31.43 1.81
CA LEU A 49 27.39 32.21 3.02
C LEU A 49 27.69 31.39 4.28
N LEU A 50 27.25 30.14 4.32
CA LEU A 50 27.51 29.25 5.44
C LEU A 50 29.01 28.96 5.61
N ARG A 51 29.78 28.80 4.52
CA ARG A 51 31.25 28.66 4.60
C ARG A 51 31.95 29.89 5.17
N LYS A 52 31.45 31.10 4.86
CA LYS A 52 31.99 32.34 5.42
C LYS A 52 31.70 32.47 6.92
N LEU A 53 30.51 32.06 7.35
CA LEU A 53 30.09 32.12 8.76
C LEU A 53 30.70 30.99 9.61
N TYR A 54 30.91 29.82 9.02
CA TYR A 54 31.38 28.60 9.68
C TYR A 54 32.55 27.96 8.89
N PRO A 55 33.74 28.60 8.88
CA PRO A 55 34.87 28.14 8.07
C PRO A 55 35.40 26.77 8.50
N ASP A 56 35.30 26.43 9.78
CA ASP A 56 35.79 25.16 10.35
C ASP A 56 34.76 24.01 10.28
N TYR A 57 33.59 24.27 9.69
CA TYR A 57 32.52 23.28 9.60
C TYR A 57 32.49 22.66 8.22
N SER A 58 32.31 21.35 8.19
CA SER A 58 31.88 20.69 6.97
C SER A 58 30.41 20.97 6.73
N ILE A 59 30.02 21.06 5.46
CA ILE A 59 28.64 21.36 5.04
C ILE A 59 28.18 20.27 4.08
N VAL A 60 27.02 19.70 4.37
CA VAL A 60 26.29 18.76 3.52
C VAL A 60 24.91 19.34 3.24
N ALA A 61 24.60 19.56 1.96
CA ALA A 61 23.27 19.96 1.51
C ALA A 61 22.51 18.73 1.01
N ALA A 62 21.32 18.48 1.55
CA ALA A 62 20.47 17.37 1.19
C ALA A 62 19.07 17.88 0.80
N TYR A 63 18.51 17.31 -0.27
CA TYR A 63 17.11 17.54 -0.63
C TYR A 63 16.19 16.72 0.27
N ASP A 64 14.98 17.23 0.47
CA ASP A 64 13.89 16.59 1.23
C ASP A 64 13.27 15.40 0.48
N GLY A 65 14.10 14.52 -0.10
CA GLY A 65 13.71 13.35 -0.90
C GLY A 65 13.10 12.22 -0.06
N ASN A 66 12.07 12.54 0.73
CA ASN A 66 11.39 11.74 1.75
C ASN A 66 12.09 11.62 3.12
N ILE A 67 13.10 12.45 3.41
CA ILE A 67 13.83 12.39 4.69
C ILE A 67 13.27 13.42 5.67
N ASN A 68 12.50 12.99 6.66
CA ASN A 68 12.03 13.90 7.71
C ASN A 68 13.07 14.04 8.82
N ILE A 69 14.05 14.93 8.63
CA ILE A 69 15.15 15.17 9.59
C ILE A 69 14.62 15.63 10.95
N LEU A 70 13.66 16.56 10.97
CA LEU A 70 13.14 17.14 12.22
C LEU A 70 12.21 16.19 12.97
N GLY A 71 11.57 15.25 12.25
CA GLY A 71 10.71 14.21 12.83
C GLY A 71 11.44 12.91 13.16
N TYR A 72 12.74 12.80 12.90
CA TYR A 72 13.50 11.58 13.15
C TYR A 72 13.69 11.37 14.67
N PRO A 73 13.11 10.32 15.28
CA PRO A 73 13.09 10.14 16.73
C PRO A 73 14.47 9.90 17.35
N GLY A 74 15.44 9.43 16.55
CA GLY A 74 16.81 9.20 16.98
C GLY A 74 17.62 10.49 17.20
N ALA A 75 17.08 11.64 16.81
CA ALA A 75 17.74 12.93 16.94
C ALA A 75 16.89 13.95 17.69
N ILE A 76 17.56 14.90 18.33
CA ILE A 76 16.92 16.01 19.03
C ILE A 76 17.25 17.28 18.26
N ALA A 77 16.22 17.97 17.76
CA ALA A 77 16.36 19.26 17.11
C ALA A 77 15.77 20.37 17.99
N GLN A 78 16.57 21.38 18.32
CA GLN A 78 16.14 22.56 19.07
C GLN A 78 16.33 23.82 18.22
N PRO A 79 15.32 24.68 18.07
CA PRO A 79 15.49 25.97 17.39
C PRO A 79 16.68 26.77 17.93
N LEU A 80 17.50 27.32 17.04
CA LEU A 80 18.56 28.27 17.41
C LEU A 80 17.95 29.55 18.00
N SER A 81 16.87 30.03 17.37
CA SER A 81 16.09 31.19 17.81
C SER A 81 14.62 30.95 17.44
N PRO A 82 13.76 30.54 18.39
CA PRO A 82 12.36 30.24 18.10
C PRO A 82 11.60 31.39 17.43
N SER A 83 11.91 32.65 17.80
CA SER A 83 11.28 33.85 17.23
C SER A 83 11.68 34.15 15.79
N GLU A 84 12.76 33.54 15.29
CA GLU A 84 13.28 33.75 13.94
C GLU A 84 12.91 32.62 12.97
N ILE A 85 12.27 31.55 13.46
CA ILE A 85 11.73 30.52 12.58
C ILE A 85 10.57 31.10 11.78
N ILE A 86 10.70 31.04 10.45
CA ILE A 86 9.64 31.38 9.52
C ILE A 86 8.89 30.10 9.20
N SER A 87 7.75 29.88 9.84
CA SER A 87 6.83 28.79 9.54
C SER A 87 5.50 29.29 8.97
N LYS A 88 4.80 28.42 8.25
CA LYS A 88 3.37 28.58 7.95
C LYS A 88 2.63 27.55 8.77
N VAL A 89 1.59 27.98 9.48
CA VAL A 89 0.74 27.04 10.23
C VAL A 89 -0.41 26.59 9.33
N TYR A 90 -0.67 25.29 9.28
CA TYR A 90 -1.86 24.75 8.64
C TYR A 90 -2.60 23.79 9.56
N PHE A 91 -3.92 23.75 9.43
CA PHE A 91 -4.77 22.86 10.21
C PHE A 91 -4.97 21.54 9.46
N VAL A 92 -4.57 20.45 10.10
CA VAL A 92 -4.81 19.10 9.61
C VAL A 92 -6.04 18.53 10.34
N PRO A 93 -7.18 18.35 9.65
CA PRO A 93 -8.35 17.76 10.25
C PRO A 93 -8.07 16.28 10.57
N LEU A 94 -8.46 15.85 11.76
CA LEU A 94 -8.40 14.43 12.14
C LEU A 94 -9.78 13.81 12.01
N ALA A 95 -9.83 12.55 11.56
CA ALA A 95 -11.10 11.84 11.49
C ALA A 95 -11.69 11.71 12.90
N ARG A 96 -12.94 12.14 13.10
CA ARG A 96 -13.63 12.14 14.40
C ARG A 96 -13.65 10.77 15.11
N ARG A 97 -13.53 9.68 14.35
CA ARG A 97 -13.47 8.31 14.87
C ARG A 97 -12.10 7.93 15.45
N LEU A 98 -11.04 8.62 15.03
CA LEU A 98 -9.66 8.35 15.41
C LEU A 98 -9.16 9.29 16.51
N SER A 99 -9.79 10.47 16.68
CA SER A 99 -9.40 11.44 17.69
C SER A 99 -10.60 12.20 18.24
N ARG A 100 -10.55 12.52 19.55
CA ARG A 100 -11.51 13.39 20.23
C ARG A 100 -11.30 14.87 19.89
N VAL A 101 -10.14 15.21 19.32
CA VAL A 101 -9.78 16.57 18.91
C VAL A 101 -10.05 16.72 17.40
N PRO A 102 -10.66 17.83 16.94
CA PRO A 102 -11.07 18.00 15.54
C PRO A 102 -9.90 18.03 14.53
N GLY A 103 -8.68 18.28 15.00
CA GLY A 103 -7.49 18.33 14.17
C GLY A 103 -6.27 18.80 14.97
N VAL A 104 -5.15 18.90 14.29
CA VAL A 104 -3.90 19.42 14.83
C VAL A 104 -3.38 20.56 13.96
N LEU A 105 -2.77 21.56 14.59
CA LEU A 105 -1.99 22.56 13.88
C LEU A 105 -0.60 21.99 13.62
N VAL A 106 -0.13 22.13 12.38
CA VAL A 106 1.20 21.70 11.97
C VAL A 106 1.96 22.91 11.46
N ASP A 107 3.19 23.08 11.95
CA ASP A 107 4.13 24.08 11.48
C ASP A 107 4.87 23.58 10.23
N ASP A 108 4.67 24.27 9.12
CA ASP A 108 5.46 24.10 7.89
C ASP A 108 6.64 25.07 7.88
N ILE A 109 7.83 24.59 8.26
CA ILE A 109 9.02 25.43 8.36
C ILE A 109 9.50 25.82 6.96
N SER A 110 9.39 27.11 6.63
CA SER A 110 9.91 27.68 5.37
C SER A 110 11.38 28.09 5.49
N PHE A 111 11.78 28.62 6.65
CA PHE A 111 13.16 28.93 6.98
C PHE A 111 13.38 28.78 8.48
N GLY A 112 14.43 28.07 8.89
CA GLY A 112 14.76 27.92 10.30
C GLY A 112 16.13 27.29 10.54
N GLY A 113 16.74 27.65 11.65
CA GLY A 113 18.00 27.07 12.12
C GLY A 113 17.81 26.29 13.42
N PHE A 114 18.49 25.16 13.55
CA PHE A 114 18.35 24.22 14.66
C PHE A 114 19.71 23.71 15.13
N ASN A 115 19.88 23.60 16.45
CA ASN A 115 20.87 22.71 17.06
C ASN A 115 20.32 21.28 16.96
N LEU A 116 21.06 20.39 16.32
CA LEU A 116 20.68 19.00 16.11
C LEU A 116 21.69 18.10 16.80
N ALA A 117 21.24 17.23 17.70
CA ALA A 117 22.09 16.24 18.37
C ALA A 117 21.72 14.83 17.93
N TRP A 118 22.71 14.04 17.51
CA TRP A 118 22.56 12.63 17.11
C TRP A 118 23.86 11.84 17.36
N ASP A 119 23.73 10.63 17.92
CA ASP A 119 24.83 9.70 18.23
C ASP A 119 26.06 10.35 18.91
N LYS A 120 25.81 11.19 19.94
CA LYS A 120 26.81 11.95 20.72
C LYS A 120 27.51 13.08 19.97
N HIS A 121 27.06 13.39 18.76
CA HIS A 121 27.57 14.49 17.96
C HIS A 121 26.54 15.61 17.83
N ASP A 122 27.04 16.84 17.82
CA ASP A 122 26.24 18.03 17.59
C ASP A 122 26.41 18.50 16.14
N PHE A 123 25.31 18.99 15.58
CA PHE A 123 25.18 19.48 14.23
C PHE A 123 24.42 20.80 14.26
N LEU A 124 24.69 21.67 13.29
CA LEU A 124 23.80 22.79 12.97
C LEU A 124 23.00 22.43 11.74
N LEU A 125 21.69 22.59 11.81
CA LEU A 125 20.78 22.31 10.71
C LEU A 125 20.10 23.61 10.29
N TYR A 126 20.18 23.95 9.01
CA TYR A 126 19.36 24.99 8.40
C TYR A 126 18.38 24.36 7.41
N VAL A 127 17.09 24.61 7.61
CA VAL A 127 16.01 24.19 6.70
C VAL A 127 15.60 25.40 5.89
N ILE A 128 15.68 25.30 4.57
CA ILE A 128 15.35 26.41 3.66
C ILE A 128 14.48 25.89 2.52
N LYS A 129 13.30 26.50 2.37
CA LYS A 129 12.40 26.28 1.22
C LYS A 129 12.57 27.38 0.19
N PHE A 130 12.72 26.99 -1.07
CA PHE A 130 12.77 27.93 -2.19
C PHE A 130 11.84 27.47 -3.33
N PRO A 131 11.31 28.42 -4.12
CA PRO A 131 10.50 28.08 -5.29
C PRO A 131 11.36 27.35 -6.32
N TYR A 132 10.82 26.27 -6.88
CA TYR A 132 11.44 25.50 -7.95
C TYR A 132 10.37 25.04 -8.95
N GLY A 133 10.32 25.72 -10.11
CA GLY A 133 9.25 25.53 -11.09
C GLY A 133 7.88 25.87 -10.51
N PHE A 134 6.94 24.93 -10.58
CA PHE A 134 5.59 25.04 -10.00
C PHE A 134 5.49 24.50 -8.56
N SER A 135 6.60 24.07 -7.96
CA SER A 135 6.65 23.49 -6.61
C SER A 135 7.57 24.29 -5.69
N GLN A 136 7.61 23.91 -4.41
CA GLN A 136 8.64 24.33 -3.47
C GLN A 136 9.63 23.19 -3.28
N MET A 137 10.92 23.52 -3.20
CA MET A 137 11.98 22.60 -2.86
C MET A 137 12.51 22.93 -1.48
N THR A 138 12.52 21.95 -0.58
CA THR A 138 13.16 22.05 0.73
C THR A 138 14.59 21.50 0.62
N VAL A 139 15.56 22.26 1.12
CA VAL A 139 16.94 21.80 1.30
C VAL A 139 17.34 21.93 2.76
N HIS A 140 17.96 20.87 3.25
CA HIS A 140 18.54 20.76 4.57
C HIS A 140 20.05 20.94 4.46
N TYR A 141 20.58 21.98 5.09
CA TYR A 141 22.02 22.21 5.22
C TYR A 141 22.46 21.75 6.60
N ILE A 142 23.22 20.66 6.63
CA ILE A 142 23.74 20.06 7.85
C ILE A 142 25.21 20.44 7.95
N LEU A 143 25.57 21.10 9.05
CA LEU A 143 26.92 21.51 9.34
C LEU A 143 27.45 20.72 10.53
N HIS A 144 28.70 20.29 10.45
CA HIS A 144 29.38 19.59 11.52
C HIS A 144 30.84 20.02 11.64
N LYS A 145 31.32 20.21 12.87
CA LYS A 145 32.72 20.55 13.14
C LYS A 145 33.57 19.28 13.03
N GLY A 146 34.02 18.96 11.82
CA GLY A 146 34.75 17.73 11.51
C GLY A 146 34.49 17.22 10.09
N ALA A 147 34.71 15.93 9.86
CA ALA A 147 34.53 15.30 8.55
C ALA A 147 33.05 15.25 8.12
N LYS A 148 32.82 15.30 6.79
CA LYS A 148 31.47 15.22 6.18
C LYS A 148 30.77 13.88 6.40
N ASP A 149 31.53 12.84 6.72
CA ASP A 149 31.01 11.47 6.81
C ASP A 149 30.01 11.30 7.95
N LEU A 150 30.15 12.05 9.04
CA LEU A 150 29.18 12.04 10.14
C LEU A 150 27.82 12.63 9.72
N SER A 151 27.83 13.74 8.99
CA SER A 151 26.59 14.32 8.43
C SER A 151 25.92 13.39 7.41
N ARG A 152 26.71 12.66 6.62
CA ARG A 152 26.19 11.64 5.69
C ARG A 152 25.64 10.42 6.42
N ALA A 153 26.32 9.93 7.46
CA ALA A 153 25.86 8.84 8.29
C ALA A 153 24.53 9.18 8.97
N PHE A 154 24.40 10.41 9.48
CA PHE A 154 23.12 10.91 9.99
C PHE A 154 22.00 10.87 8.94
N LEU A 155 22.26 11.37 7.73
CA LEU A 155 21.27 11.35 6.63
C LEU A 155 20.87 9.92 6.25
N VAL A 156 21.82 8.98 6.24
CA VAL A 156 21.52 7.56 6.01
C VAL A 156 20.64 7.00 7.13
N ALA A 157 20.92 7.33 8.40
CA ALA A 157 20.11 6.87 9.52
C ALA A 157 18.68 7.45 9.50
N ALA A 158 18.54 8.76 9.27
CA ALA A 158 17.24 9.43 9.16
C ALA A 158 16.46 8.95 7.93
N GLY A 159 17.15 8.72 6.81
CA GLY A 159 16.56 8.18 5.59
C GLY A 159 16.10 6.73 5.74
N ALA A 160 16.92 5.87 6.35
CA ALA A 160 16.57 4.48 6.64
C ALA A 160 15.34 4.38 7.55
N TRP A 161 15.27 5.22 8.59
CA TRP A 161 14.07 5.33 9.42
C TRP A 161 12.87 5.82 8.60
N SER A 162 13.03 6.87 7.80
CA SER A 162 11.93 7.41 6.99
C SER A 162 11.41 6.44 5.92
N ASP A 163 12.22 5.49 5.47
CA ASP A 163 11.82 4.44 4.52
C ASP A 163 11.11 3.26 5.21
N GLN A 164 11.45 2.96 6.47
CA GLN A 164 10.80 1.91 7.27
C GLN A 164 9.33 2.24 7.57
N LEU A 165 8.49 1.22 7.64
CA LEU A 165 7.08 1.38 8.02
C LEU A 165 6.93 1.34 9.54
N HIS A 166 6.22 2.32 10.10
CA HIS A 166 5.98 2.42 11.55
C HIS A 166 4.49 2.28 11.83
N GLU A 167 3.98 1.04 11.82
CA GLU A 167 2.54 0.77 11.93
C GLU A 167 1.75 1.42 10.78
N GLU A 168 2.25 1.23 9.56
CA GLU A 168 1.77 1.90 8.35
C GLU A 168 1.67 0.91 7.19
N VAL A 169 0.74 1.17 6.28
CA VAL A 169 0.68 0.51 4.97
C VAL A 169 1.10 1.51 3.90
N LEU A 170 1.93 1.10 2.95
CA LEU A 170 2.24 1.93 1.79
C LEU A 170 1.09 1.90 0.81
N VAL A 171 0.54 3.07 0.49
CA VAL A 171 -0.57 3.25 -0.44
C VAL A 171 -0.09 4.06 -1.63
N PHE A 172 -0.27 3.54 -2.83
CA PHE A 172 -0.03 4.28 -4.07
C PHE A 172 -1.34 4.91 -4.57
N ASP A 173 -1.37 6.23 -4.63
CA ASP A 173 -2.52 7.03 -5.10
C ASP A 173 -2.02 8.30 -5.80
N GLY A 174 -2.65 8.66 -6.93
CA GLY A 174 -2.34 9.89 -7.66
C GLY A 174 -0.91 10.02 -8.20
N GLY A 175 -0.16 8.93 -8.31
CA GLY A 175 1.22 8.92 -8.81
C GLY A 175 2.31 8.99 -7.75
N PHE A 176 1.97 8.81 -6.47
CA PHE A 176 2.93 8.86 -5.37
C PHE A 176 2.62 7.80 -4.32
N TRP A 177 3.67 7.32 -3.65
CA TRP A 177 3.56 6.48 -2.47
C TRP A 177 3.30 7.33 -1.21
N GLN A 178 2.37 6.88 -0.38
CA GLN A 178 2.02 7.51 0.88
C GLN A 178 1.92 6.46 1.99
N LYS A 179 2.41 6.79 3.18
CA LYS A 179 2.26 5.96 4.36
C LYS A 179 0.88 6.20 5.01
N SER A 180 0.12 5.14 5.23
CA SER A 180 -1.23 5.23 5.78
C SER A 180 -1.37 4.43 7.06
N HIS A 181 -1.23 5.12 8.20
CA HIS A 181 -1.56 4.56 9.51
C HIS A 181 -3.06 4.27 9.65
N GLY A 182 -3.91 5.09 9.04
CA GLY A 182 -5.37 4.87 9.05
C GLY A 182 -5.79 3.56 8.38
N LEU A 183 -5.15 3.19 7.27
CA LEU A 183 -5.37 1.89 6.63
C LEU A 183 -4.80 0.75 7.47
N TRP A 184 -3.61 0.95 8.06
CA TRP A 184 -3.01 -0.02 8.97
C TRP A 184 -3.94 -0.39 10.13
N LEU A 185 -4.55 0.60 10.81
CA LEU A 185 -5.54 0.35 11.86
C LEU A 185 -6.74 -0.47 11.38
N GLU A 186 -7.20 -0.27 10.15
CA GLU A 186 -8.28 -1.06 9.56
C GLU A 186 -7.84 -2.48 9.20
N VAL A 187 -6.58 -2.67 8.80
CA VAL A 187 -5.96 -3.98 8.55
C VAL A 187 -5.85 -4.77 9.86
N GLN A 188 -5.43 -4.13 10.96
CA GLN A 188 -5.29 -4.79 12.26
C GLN A 188 -6.60 -5.34 12.83
N LYS A 189 -7.75 -4.77 12.43
CA LYS A 189 -9.08 -5.27 12.84
C LYS A 189 -9.47 -6.59 12.16
N ALA A 190 -8.83 -6.97 11.06
CA ALA A 190 -9.19 -8.19 10.34
C ALA A 190 -8.63 -9.43 11.05
N ASN A 191 -9.45 -10.48 11.18
CA ASN A 191 -9.02 -11.80 11.62
C ASN A 191 -9.55 -12.87 10.65
N TRP A 192 -8.81 -13.97 10.51
CA TRP A 192 -9.22 -15.11 9.69
C TRP A 192 -10.49 -15.82 10.17
N GLU A 193 -10.83 -15.64 11.45
CA GLU A 193 -12.07 -16.14 12.03
C GLU A 193 -13.29 -15.39 11.48
N ASP A 194 -13.13 -14.10 11.17
CA ASP A 194 -14.18 -13.24 10.61
C ASP A 194 -14.35 -13.44 9.09
N VAL A 195 -13.41 -14.12 8.44
CA VAL A 195 -13.50 -14.48 7.02
C VAL A 195 -14.40 -15.72 6.89
N ILE A 196 -15.53 -15.60 6.21
CA ILE A 196 -16.51 -16.68 6.08
C ILE A 196 -16.18 -17.45 4.79
N LEU A 197 -15.32 -18.45 4.93
CA LEU A 197 -14.87 -19.38 3.87
C LEU A 197 -14.67 -20.76 4.50
N LYS A 198 -14.73 -21.84 3.71
CA LYS A 198 -14.44 -23.19 4.24
C LYS A 198 -13.00 -23.28 4.77
N ASP A 199 -12.81 -23.98 5.88
CA ASP A 199 -11.50 -24.05 6.56
C ASP A 199 -10.40 -24.68 5.70
N GLN A 200 -10.77 -25.64 4.84
CA GLN A 200 -9.85 -26.24 3.87
C GLN A 200 -9.24 -25.18 2.95
N PHE A 201 -10.06 -24.24 2.44
CA PHE A 201 -9.59 -23.17 1.58
C PHE A 201 -8.73 -22.17 2.34
N LYS A 202 -9.17 -21.72 3.52
CA LYS A 202 -8.36 -20.82 4.38
C LYS A 202 -6.96 -21.38 4.62
N THR A 203 -6.89 -22.67 4.95
CA THR A 203 -5.62 -23.38 5.18
C THR A 203 -4.76 -23.40 3.93
N ALA A 204 -5.39 -23.57 2.76
CA ALA A 204 -4.70 -23.57 1.48
C ALA A 204 -4.10 -22.19 1.13
N LEU A 205 -4.78 -21.04 1.35
CA LEU A 205 -4.09 -19.73 1.11
C LEU A 205 -2.90 -19.59 1.99
N LYS A 206 -3.14 -19.84 3.28
CA LYS A 206 -2.14 -19.61 4.29
C LYS A 206 -0.89 -20.37 3.91
N LYS A 207 -1.06 -21.63 3.51
CA LYS A 207 0.02 -22.45 2.99
C LYS A 207 0.67 -21.87 1.72
N ASP A 208 -0.10 -21.34 0.78
CA ASP A 208 0.45 -20.77 -0.46
C ASP A 208 1.23 -19.46 -0.20
N ILE A 209 0.67 -18.52 0.59
CA ILE A 209 1.34 -17.27 0.98
C ILE A 209 2.59 -17.56 1.78
N TYR A 210 2.45 -18.32 2.85
CA TYR A 210 3.56 -18.55 3.78
C TYR A 210 4.59 -19.44 3.09
N GLY A 211 4.16 -20.46 2.36
CA GLY A 211 5.03 -21.31 1.58
C GLY A 211 5.81 -20.57 0.50
N PHE A 212 5.24 -19.51 -0.11
CA PHE A 212 5.99 -18.61 -0.99
C PHE A 212 7.20 -18.02 -0.26
N PHE A 213 6.95 -17.41 0.90
CA PHE A 213 8.00 -16.74 1.67
C PHE A 213 9.00 -17.72 2.31
N ASP A 214 8.50 -18.81 2.89
CA ASP A 214 9.30 -19.85 3.57
C ASP A 214 10.19 -20.63 2.58
N SER A 215 9.89 -20.58 1.27
CA SER A 215 10.64 -21.29 0.24
C SER A 215 11.85 -20.53 -0.32
N GLU A 216 12.15 -19.32 0.17
CA GLU A 216 13.24 -18.48 -0.32
C GLU A 216 14.57 -19.23 -0.52
N GLU A 217 15.04 -19.91 0.52
CA GLU A 217 16.31 -20.64 0.49
C GLU A 217 16.31 -21.78 -0.52
N LEU A 218 15.17 -22.47 -0.66
CA LEU A 218 15.02 -23.56 -1.63
C LEU A 218 15.16 -23.03 -3.06
N TYR A 219 14.48 -21.94 -3.42
CA TYR A 219 14.57 -21.35 -4.76
C TYR A 219 15.99 -20.87 -5.07
N LYS A 220 16.63 -20.19 -4.10
CA LYS A 220 18.02 -19.77 -4.21
C LYS A 220 18.98 -20.95 -4.42
N SER A 221 18.79 -22.05 -3.66
CA SER A 221 19.63 -23.25 -3.77
C SER A 221 19.50 -23.96 -5.13
N LEU A 222 18.33 -23.88 -5.75
CA LEU A 222 18.06 -24.48 -7.06
C LEU A 222 18.42 -23.56 -8.23
N ALA A 223 18.92 -22.34 -7.95
CA ALA A 223 19.17 -21.29 -8.94
C ALA A 223 17.96 -20.98 -9.84
N ILE A 224 16.76 -21.21 -9.30
CA ILE A 224 15.50 -20.87 -9.97
C ILE A 224 15.13 -19.46 -9.49
N PRO A 225 14.66 -18.57 -10.38
CA PRO A 225 14.09 -17.29 -9.94
C PRO A 225 13.10 -17.54 -8.80
N TRP A 226 13.22 -16.80 -7.69
CA TRP A 226 12.28 -16.86 -6.58
C TRP A 226 11.02 -16.08 -6.93
N LYS A 227 10.47 -16.49 -8.08
CA LYS A 227 9.25 -16.09 -8.73
C LYS A 227 8.37 -17.31 -8.69
N VAL A 228 7.64 -17.44 -7.60
CA VAL A 228 6.71 -18.54 -7.42
C VAL A 228 5.33 -17.99 -7.55
N CYS A 229 4.62 -18.48 -8.55
CA CYS A 229 3.18 -18.34 -8.61
C CYS A 229 2.55 -19.71 -8.40
N VAL A 230 2.17 -19.97 -7.15
CA VAL A 230 1.63 -21.25 -6.71
C VAL A 230 0.26 -20.99 -6.09
N SER A 231 -0.82 -21.51 -6.69
CA SER A 231 -2.14 -21.61 -6.04
C SER A 231 -2.63 -23.04 -5.80
N ASN A 232 -2.60 -23.53 -4.58
CA ASN A 232 -3.60 -24.48 -4.15
C ASN A 232 -4.77 -23.68 -3.58
N GLY A 233 -5.78 -23.41 -4.41
CA GLY A 233 -7.15 -23.16 -3.92
C GLY A 233 -7.35 -21.97 -2.99
N LEU A 234 -6.41 -21.03 -2.91
CA LEU A 234 -6.66 -19.66 -2.47
C LEU A 234 -5.49 -18.84 -3.09
N SER A 235 -5.73 -18.24 -4.27
CA SER A 235 -4.71 -17.52 -5.06
C SER A 235 -4.84 -16.03 -4.80
N LEU A 236 -3.95 -15.49 -3.97
CA LEU A 236 -3.57 -14.09 -4.06
C LEU A 236 -2.54 -14.00 -5.19
N MET A 237 -2.76 -13.07 -6.13
CA MET A 237 -2.11 -12.93 -7.45
C MET A 237 -0.59 -12.93 -7.55
N ALA A 238 0.05 -13.99 -7.14
CA ALA A 238 0.91 -14.70 -8.04
C ALA A 238 -0.05 -15.26 -9.10
N ARG A 239 -0.46 -14.37 -10.02
CA ARG A 239 -1.26 -14.57 -11.22
C ARG A 239 -2.79 -14.34 -11.23
N ALA A 240 -3.30 -13.42 -12.08
CA ALA A 240 -4.73 -13.19 -12.26
C ALA A 240 -5.45 -14.41 -12.90
N ARG A 241 -6.22 -15.12 -12.06
CA ARG A 241 -7.54 -15.70 -12.38
C ARG A 241 -8.58 -14.95 -11.55
N ILE A 242 -9.01 -13.81 -12.08
CA ILE A 242 -10.29 -13.15 -11.78
C ILE A 242 -11.46 -14.14 -11.61
N LEU A 243 -12.24 -13.84 -10.58
CA LEU A 243 -13.49 -14.46 -10.21
C LEU A 243 -14.65 -13.64 -10.77
N THR A 244 -15.52 -14.33 -11.49
CA THR A 244 -16.74 -13.81 -12.09
C THR A 244 -17.79 -13.45 -11.04
N ARG A 245 -18.21 -12.18 -11.09
CA ARG A 245 -19.60 -11.69 -10.99
C ARG A 245 -20.29 -11.34 -9.66
N THR A 246 -19.83 -11.64 -8.45
CA THR A 246 -20.61 -11.22 -7.26
C THR A 246 -19.83 -10.32 -6.29
N GLU A 247 -20.21 -9.04 -6.29
CA GLU A 247 -19.79 -8.07 -5.28
C GLU A 247 -20.27 -8.51 -3.90
N GLY A 248 -19.43 -8.34 -2.87
CA GLY A 248 -19.83 -8.55 -1.49
C GLY A 248 -19.43 -9.87 -0.82
N ASN A 249 -18.75 -10.80 -1.50
CA ASN A 249 -18.38 -12.10 -0.94
C ASN A 249 -17.10 -12.13 -0.06
N GLY A 250 -16.69 -11.00 0.52
CA GLY A 250 -15.60 -10.99 1.51
C GLY A 250 -14.17 -10.94 0.93
N LYS A 251 -13.99 -10.54 -0.33
CA LYS A 251 -12.68 -10.30 -0.96
C LYS A 251 -11.82 -9.32 -0.14
N THR A 252 -12.38 -8.16 0.22
CA THR A 252 -11.67 -7.10 0.94
C THR A 252 -11.28 -7.49 2.37
N ILE A 253 -12.11 -8.23 3.10
CA ILE A 253 -11.75 -8.69 4.47
C ILE A 253 -10.63 -9.75 4.42
N SER A 254 -10.66 -10.63 3.42
CA SER A 254 -9.59 -11.60 3.18
C SER A 254 -8.28 -10.90 2.86
N MET A 255 -8.32 -9.87 2.01
CA MET A 255 -7.15 -9.04 1.69
C MET A 255 -6.52 -8.41 2.93
N LYS A 256 -7.35 -7.81 3.80
CA LYS A 256 -6.87 -7.22 5.06
C LYS A 256 -6.28 -8.26 6.00
N ALA A 257 -6.87 -9.44 6.11
CA ALA A 257 -6.33 -10.52 6.95
C ALA A 257 -4.95 -10.98 6.46
N VAL A 258 -4.77 -11.06 5.14
CA VAL A 258 -3.48 -11.36 4.50
C VAL A 258 -2.45 -10.26 4.76
N MET A 259 -2.82 -8.99 4.56
CA MET A 259 -1.94 -7.85 4.86
C MET A 259 -1.42 -7.89 6.28
N LYS A 260 -2.33 -8.13 7.24
CA LYS A 260 -2.01 -8.23 8.66
C LYS A 260 -1.02 -9.36 8.92
N ASP A 261 -1.28 -10.57 8.39
CA ASP A 261 -0.38 -11.70 8.60
C ASP A 261 1.00 -11.47 7.96
N CYS A 262 1.05 -10.91 6.75
CA CYS A 262 2.32 -10.58 6.10
C CYS A 262 3.12 -9.54 6.90
N ASP A 263 2.46 -8.48 7.39
CA ASP A 263 3.05 -7.45 8.24
C ASP A 263 3.63 -8.05 9.53
N THR A 264 2.88 -8.94 10.20
CA THR A 264 3.37 -9.64 11.42
C THR A 264 4.57 -10.56 11.17
N ARG A 265 4.78 -11.00 9.93
CA ARG A 265 5.93 -11.81 9.50
C ARG A 265 7.10 -10.97 8.99
N GLY A 266 6.96 -9.65 8.96
CA GLY A 266 8.00 -8.72 8.47
C GLY A 266 7.98 -8.47 6.97
N TYR A 267 6.93 -8.89 6.25
CA TYR A 267 6.77 -8.63 4.82
C TYR A 267 5.90 -7.39 4.60
N ALA A 268 6.49 -6.34 4.01
CA ALA A 268 5.83 -5.06 3.86
C ALA A 268 4.58 -5.15 2.94
N PRO A 269 3.40 -4.66 3.38
CA PRO A 269 2.23 -4.55 2.53
C PRO A 269 2.23 -3.26 1.71
N LEU A 270 2.23 -3.40 0.39
CA LEU A 270 2.04 -2.32 -0.57
C LEU A 270 0.63 -2.43 -1.17
N TYR A 271 -0.15 -1.36 -1.14
CA TYR A 271 -1.51 -1.31 -1.66
C TYR A 271 -1.63 -0.27 -2.77
N VAL A 272 -2.08 -0.68 -3.95
CA VAL A 272 -2.27 0.21 -5.09
C VAL A 272 -3.74 0.51 -5.24
N LYS A 273 -4.09 1.79 -5.11
CA LYS A 273 -5.47 2.26 -5.27
C LYS A 273 -5.76 2.66 -6.71
N THR A 274 -4.79 3.27 -7.40
CA THR A 274 -4.93 3.65 -8.81
C THR A 274 -3.57 3.83 -9.49
N PHE A 275 -3.49 3.49 -10.78
CA PHE A 275 -2.35 3.87 -11.62
C PHE A 275 -2.51 5.25 -12.27
N ARG A 276 -3.67 5.90 -12.13
CA ARG A 276 -3.89 7.22 -12.74
C ARG A 276 -3.06 8.28 -12.04
N SER A 277 -2.25 8.98 -12.81
CA SER A 277 -1.48 10.12 -12.34
C SER A 277 -1.20 11.11 -13.45
N TRP A 278 -0.71 12.29 -13.08
CA TRP A 278 -0.26 13.32 -14.00
C TRP A 278 0.95 12.91 -14.86
N ARG A 279 1.68 11.86 -14.46
CA ARG A 279 2.86 11.31 -15.19
C ARG A 279 2.47 10.23 -16.18
N GLY A 280 1.20 9.82 -16.20
CA GLY A 280 0.70 8.70 -16.99
C GLY A 280 0.69 7.37 -16.22
N GLU A 281 -0.14 6.44 -16.69
CA GLU A 281 -0.35 5.15 -16.04
C GLU A 281 0.90 4.24 -16.11
N GLU A 282 1.64 4.28 -17.23
CA GLU A 282 2.86 3.49 -17.41
C GLU A 282 3.97 3.90 -16.43
N ALA A 283 4.20 5.21 -16.28
CA ALA A 283 5.17 5.73 -15.30
C ALA A 283 4.79 5.34 -13.87
N SER A 284 3.49 5.36 -13.57
CA SER A 284 2.95 4.97 -12.27
C SER A 284 3.13 3.47 -12.00
N MET A 285 2.87 2.62 -13.00
CA MET A 285 3.14 1.18 -12.91
C MET A 285 4.63 0.92 -12.70
N ALA A 286 5.51 1.57 -13.47
CA ALA A 286 6.96 1.42 -13.30
C ALA A 286 7.43 1.80 -11.89
N GLU A 287 6.91 2.89 -11.34
CA GLU A 287 7.20 3.31 -9.96
C GLU A 287 6.69 2.32 -8.92
N VAL A 288 5.49 1.76 -9.12
CA VAL A 288 4.92 0.77 -8.22
C VAL A 288 5.79 -0.49 -8.15
N PHE A 289 6.16 -1.04 -9.31
CA PHE A 289 6.99 -2.25 -9.37
C PHE A 289 8.42 -1.99 -8.89
N THR A 290 8.98 -0.81 -9.19
CA THR A 290 10.30 -0.40 -8.66
C THR A 290 10.30 -0.36 -7.14
N LYS A 291 9.27 0.23 -6.51
CA LYS A 291 9.16 0.26 -5.05
C LYS A 291 8.97 -1.14 -4.48
N ALA A 292 8.16 -1.99 -5.12
CA ALA A 292 8.01 -3.38 -4.70
C ALA A 292 9.34 -4.15 -4.74
N ARG A 293 10.17 -3.96 -5.78
CA ARG A 293 11.53 -4.55 -5.85
C ARG A 293 12.45 -4.05 -4.76
N GLN A 294 12.41 -2.76 -4.44
CA GLN A 294 13.20 -2.16 -3.36
C GLN A 294 12.83 -2.73 -1.98
N MET A 295 11.56 -3.12 -1.81
CA MET A 295 11.02 -3.62 -0.55
C MET A 295 10.94 -5.15 -0.47
N ALA A 296 11.38 -5.87 -1.50
CA ALA A 296 11.35 -7.32 -1.50
C ALA A 296 12.20 -7.88 -0.32
N PRO A 297 11.71 -8.90 0.42
CA PRO A 297 10.45 -9.62 0.21
C PRO A 297 9.21 -8.84 0.70
N CYS A 298 8.20 -8.71 -0.16
CA CYS A 298 7.01 -7.91 0.12
C CYS A 298 5.73 -8.48 -0.50
N VAL A 299 4.59 -7.90 -0.10
CA VAL A 299 3.28 -8.21 -0.66
C VAL A 299 2.67 -6.99 -1.38
N LEU A 300 2.40 -7.11 -2.68
CA LEU A 300 1.84 -6.04 -3.52
C LEU A 300 0.37 -6.31 -3.83
N ILE A 301 -0.54 -5.44 -3.41
CA ILE A 301 -1.98 -5.61 -3.52
C ILE A 301 -2.57 -4.66 -4.56
N LEU A 302 -3.29 -5.24 -5.51
CA LEU A 302 -3.96 -4.60 -6.63
C LEU A 302 -5.46 -4.91 -6.57
N GLU A 303 -6.25 -4.05 -5.94
CA GLU A 303 -7.70 -4.24 -5.86
C GLU A 303 -8.38 -3.78 -7.17
N ASP A 304 -9.41 -4.51 -7.60
CA ASP A 304 -10.20 -4.22 -8.80
C ASP A 304 -9.34 -3.98 -10.05
N LEU A 305 -8.57 -5.00 -10.46
CA LEU A 305 -7.72 -4.93 -11.63
C LEU A 305 -8.44 -4.51 -12.91
N ASP A 306 -9.73 -4.81 -13.05
CA ASP A 306 -10.56 -4.36 -14.17
C ASP A 306 -10.82 -2.85 -14.18
N ALA A 307 -10.66 -2.17 -13.05
CA ALA A 307 -10.63 -0.71 -12.96
C ALA A 307 -9.22 -0.14 -13.16
N LEU A 308 -8.17 -0.89 -12.79
CA LEU A 308 -6.77 -0.48 -12.91
C LEU A 308 -6.20 -0.65 -14.32
N ILE A 309 -6.62 -1.70 -15.03
CA ILE A 309 -6.06 -2.12 -16.31
C ILE A 309 -7.08 -1.89 -17.42
N ASN A 310 -6.62 -1.26 -18.50
CA ASN A 310 -7.39 -0.95 -19.70
C ASN A 310 -6.60 -1.35 -20.95
N ASP A 311 -7.22 -1.26 -22.13
CA ASP A 311 -6.59 -1.69 -23.39
C ASP A 311 -5.29 -0.93 -23.71
N ALA A 312 -5.14 0.32 -23.24
CA ALA A 312 -3.95 1.13 -23.48
C ALA A 312 -2.77 0.71 -22.58
N ASN A 313 -3.03 0.41 -21.31
CA ASN A 313 -1.97 0.13 -20.32
C ASN A 313 -1.68 -1.38 -20.12
N ARG A 314 -2.54 -2.27 -20.64
CA ARG A 314 -2.47 -3.72 -20.43
C ARG A 314 -1.11 -4.30 -20.80
N SER A 315 -0.62 -3.98 -22.00
CA SER A 315 0.67 -4.52 -22.49
C SER A 315 1.83 -4.13 -21.58
N PHE A 316 1.83 -2.88 -21.09
CA PHE A 316 2.84 -2.40 -20.15
C PHE A 316 2.76 -3.12 -18.80
N PHE A 317 1.55 -3.29 -18.26
CA PHE A 317 1.33 -4.03 -17.02
C PHE A 317 1.83 -5.48 -17.11
N LEU A 318 1.53 -6.18 -18.21
CA LEU A 318 2.03 -7.55 -18.42
C LEU A 318 3.56 -7.61 -18.51
N ASN A 319 4.20 -6.61 -19.11
CA ASN A 319 5.66 -6.55 -19.16
C ASN A 319 6.27 -6.34 -17.76
N GLN A 320 5.64 -5.51 -16.92
CA GLN A 320 6.07 -5.33 -15.52
C GLN A 320 5.88 -6.60 -14.69
N LEU A 321 4.79 -7.34 -14.91
CA LEU A 321 4.54 -8.63 -14.29
C LEU A 321 5.54 -9.71 -14.72
N ASP A 322 5.86 -9.79 -16.02
CA ASP A 322 6.88 -10.70 -16.55
C ASP A 322 8.25 -10.44 -15.89
N GLY A 323 8.51 -9.17 -15.54
CA GLY A 323 9.62 -8.79 -14.67
C GLY A 323 10.97 -9.07 -15.32
N LEU A 324 11.19 -8.49 -16.51
CA LEU A 324 12.52 -8.45 -17.17
C LEU A 324 13.60 -7.86 -16.24
N GLU A 325 13.21 -6.96 -15.35
CA GLU A 325 14.07 -6.32 -14.34
C GLU A 325 14.21 -7.11 -13.03
N GLY A 326 13.64 -8.32 -12.95
CA GLY A 326 13.63 -9.15 -11.74
C GLY A 326 12.49 -8.78 -10.77
N ASN A 327 11.67 -9.76 -10.40
CA ASN A 327 10.54 -9.60 -9.45
C ASN A 327 10.67 -10.64 -8.31
N ASP A 328 11.91 -11.02 -7.98
CA ASP A 328 12.18 -12.04 -6.96
C ASP A 328 11.72 -11.56 -5.58
N GLY A 329 11.03 -12.42 -4.83
CA GLY A 329 10.52 -12.09 -3.49
C GLY A 329 9.29 -11.16 -3.45
N ILE A 330 8.67 -10.85 -4.60
CA ILE A 330 7.44 -10.05 -4.65
C ILE A 330 6.23 -10.98 -4.77
N LEU A 331 5.43 -11.07 -3.71
CA LEU A 331 4.11 -11.70 -3.76
C LEU A 331 3.09 -10.67 -4.24
N ILE A 332 2.64 -10.78 -5.49
CA ILE A 332 1.57 -9.93 -5.99
C ILE A 332 0.23 -10.52 -5.54
N ILE A 333 -0.76 -9.68 -5.34
CA ILE A 333 -2.10 -10.01 -4.91
C ILE A 333 -3.05 -9.10 -5.66
N GLY A 334 -4.16 -9.63 -6.13
CA GLY A 334 -5.16 -8.78 -6.74
C GLY A 334 -6.54 -9.39 -6.73
N SER A 335 -7.52 -8.50 -6.84
CA SER A 335 -8.94 -8.84 -6.95
C SER A 335 -9.49 -8.22 -8.22
N THR A 336 -10.58 -8.79 -8.72
CA THR A 336 -11.28 -8.29 -9.91
C THR A 336 -12.59 -9.04 -10.07
N ASN A 337 -13.54 -8.42 -10.77
CA ASN A 337 -14.90 -8.94 -10.96
C ASN A 337 -15.16 -9.45 -12.38
N HIS A 338 -14.32 -9.07 -13.35
CA HIS A 338 -14.51 -9.35 -14.79
C HIS A 338 -13.27 -9.99 -15.43
N PHE A 339 -13.20 -11.34 -15.42
CA PHE A 339 -11.99 -12.05 -15.89
C PHE A 339 -11.70 -11.76 -17.35
N ASP A 340 -12.78 -11.95 -18.07
CA ASP A 340 -12.92 -11.84 -19.50
C ASP A 340 -12.38 -10.52 -20.05
N ARG A 341 -12.34 -9.45 -19.23
CA ARG A 341 -11.89 -8.12 -19.65
C ARG A 341 -10.39 -7.87 -19.55
N LEU A 342 -9.64 -8.69 -18.81
CA LEU A 342 -8.22 -8.40 -18.54
C LEU A 342 -7.28 -8.90 -19.64
N ASP A 343 -7.46 -10.11 -20.19
CA ASP A 343 -6.88 -10.57 -21.48
C ASP A 343 -7.23 -12.07 -21.70
N PRO A 344 -7.66 -12.50 -22.89
CA PRO A 344 -7.66 -13.92 -23.27
C PRO A 344 -6.28 -14.59 -23.22
N ALA A 345 -5.17 -13.88 -23.51
CA ALA A 345 -3.80 -14.42 -23.55
C ALA A 345 -3.22 -14.69 -22.16
N LEU A 346 -3.67 -13.94 -21.16
CA LEU A 346 -3.41 -14.20 -19.74
C LEU A 346 -3.95 -15.57 -19.29
N ASN A 347 -5.02 -16.02 -19.94
CA ASN A 347 -5.65 -17.31 -19.67
C ASN A 347 -4.82 -18.51 -20.21
N ASN A 348 -3.92 -18.27 -21.17
CA ASN A 348 -3.25 -19.32 -21.97
C ASN A 348 -1.74 -19.41 -21.76
N ARG A 349 -1.13 -18.51 -20.96
CA ARG A 349 0.31 -18.50 -20.71
C ARG A 349 0.64 -18.93 -19.28
N PRO A 350 1.15 -20.17 -19.09
CA PRO A 350 1.59 -20.70 -17.81
C PRO A 350 2.94 -20.09 -17.33
N SER A 351 3.39 -18.96 -17.88
CA SER A 351 4.43 -18.08 -17.28
C SER A 351 3.86 -16.78 -16.69
N ARG A 352 2.66 -16.36 -17.15
CA ARG A 352 2.03 -15.09 -16.77
C ARG A 352 0.96 -15.22 -15.77
N PHE A 353 -0.04 -16.12 -15.97
CA PHE A 353 -1.01 -16.50 -14.94
C PHE A 353 -1.18 -18.02 -14.60
N ASP A 354 -0.95 -18.54 -13.37
CA ASP A 354 -0.62 -19.98 -13.11
C ASP A 354 -1.83 -20.80 -12.76
N ARG A 355 -2.66 -20.34 -11.82
CA ARG A 355 -3.68 -21.20 -11.25
C ARG A 355 -4.99 -20.46 -11.11
N LYS A 356 -6.04 -21.25 -11.30
CA LYS A 356 -7.35 -20.75 -11.61
C LYS A 356 -8.35 -21.36 -10.63
N SER A 357 -8.80 -20.60 -9.64
CA SER A 357 -9.75 -21.08 -8.63
C SER A 357 -10.91 -20.11 -8.48
N SER A 358 -12.14 -20.60 -8.60
CA SER A 358 -13.33 -19.82 -8.25
C SER A 358 -13.56 -19.93 -6.74
N LEU A 359 -13.17 -18.89 -6.00
CA LEU A 359 -13.14 -18.83 -4.53
C LEU A 359 -14.27 -18.01 -3.92
N PHE A 360 -14.96 -17.23 -4.73
CA PHE A 360 -15.96 -16.24 -4.32
C PHE A 360 -17.16 -16.29 -5.26
N ASP A 361 -17.55 -17.49 -5.68
CA ASP A 361 -18.88 -17.70 -6.29
C ASP A 361 -19.96 -17.39 -5.24
N ASP A 362 -21.24 -17.39 -5.62
CA ASP A 362 -22.30 -17.26 -4.63
C ASP A 362 -22.17 -18.38 -3.58
N PRO A 363 -22.26 -18.04 -2.28
CA PRO A 363 -21.98 -18.97 -1.21
C PRO A 363 -22.90 -20.18 -1.30
N ASP A 364 -22.32 -21.36 -1.17
CA ASP A 364 -23.09 -22.60 -1.10
C ASP A 364 -23.84 -22.72 0.24
N GLU A 365 -24.69 -23.72 0.38
CA GLU A 365 -25.51 -23.89 1.59
C GLU A 365 -24.67 -24.01 2.87
N ASP A 366 -23.47 -24.62 2.81
CA ASP A 366 -22.55 -24.71 3.94
C ASP A 366 -22.03 -23.31 4.33
N GLU A 367 -21.59 -22.52 3.35
CA GLU A 367 -21.07 -21.17 3.55
C GLU A 367 -22.16 -20.20 4.03
N ARG A 368 -23.38 -20.31 3.49
CA ARG A 368 -24.55 -19.57 4.00
C ARG A 368 -24.87 -19.97 5.44
N THR A 369 -24.78 -21.26 5.77
CA THR A 369 -24.96 -21.74 7.15
C THR A 369 -23.91 -21.14 8.09
N LEU A 370 -22.64 -21.12 7.69
CA LEU A 370 -21.56 -20.49 8.46
C LEU A 370 -21.82 -18.99 8.65
N TYR A 371 -22.29 -18.30 7.61
CA TYR A 371 -22.63 -16.87 7.67
C TYR A 371 -23.77 -16.58 8.64
N VAL A 372 -24.82 -17.40 8.62
CA VAL A 372 -25.96 -17.26 9.52
C VAL A 372 -25.55 -17.56 10.97
N LYS A 373 -24.67 -18.56 11.21
CA LYS A 373 -24.07 -18.82 12.53
C LYS A 373 -23.21 -17.67 13.04
N TYR A 374 -22.47 -16.99 12.16
CA TYR A 374 -21.72 -15.79 12.52
C TYR A 374 -22.65 -14.71 13.09
N TRP A 375 -23.80 -14.45 12.44
CA TRP A 375 -24.81 -13.51 12.96
C TRP A 375 -25.49 -14.00 14.24
N GLN A 376 -25.77 -15.30 14.35
CA GLN A 376 -26.29 -15.91 15.58
C GLN A 376 -25.36 -15.64 16.76
N ASN A 377 -24.06 -15.88 16.60
CA ASN A 377 -23.06 -15.61 17.64
C ASN A 377 -22.95 -14.13 17.98
N LYS A 378 -22.98 -13.25 16.96
CA LYS A 378 -22.93 -11.80 17.15
C LYS A 378 -24.12 -11.26 17.94
N LEU A 379 -25.30 -11.86 17.77
CA LEU A 379 -26.54 -11.45 18.44
C LEU A 379 -26.79 -12.20 19.76
N LYS A 380 -25.98 -13.21 20.09
CA LYS A 380 -26.16 -14.09 21.27
C LYS A 380 -26.22 -13.33 22.60
N SER A 381 -25.54 -12.19 22.69
CA SER A 381 -25.55 -11.35 23.91
C SER A 381 -26.85 -10.55 24.09
N ASN A 382 -27.68 -10.42 23.05
CA ASN A 382 -28.92 -9.67 23.08
C ASN A 382 -30.08 -10.56 23.55
N LYS A 383 -30.51 -10.37 24.79
CA LYS A 383 -31.62 -11.12 25.42
C LYS A 383 -32.98 -10.92 24.73
N ASN A 384 -33.12 -9.90 23.88
CA ASN A 384 -34.38 -9.58 23.20
C ASN A 384 -34.49 -10.26 21.82
N ILE A 385 -33.48 -11.04 21.41
CA ILE A 385 -33.45 -11.72 20.12
C ILE A 385 -33.32 -13.22 20.35
N GLU A 386 -34.38 -13.96 20.02
CA GLU A 386 -34.34 -15.42 19.98
C GLU A 386 -33.81 -15.88 18.62
N PHE A 387 -32.68 -16.59 18.61
CA PHE A 387 -32.06 -17.13 17.40
C PHE A 387 -31.68 -18.61 17.58
N PRO A 388 -32.65 -19.54 17.45
CA PRO A 388 -32.41 -20.98 17.60
C PRO A 388 -31.69 -21.58 16.39
N ASP A 389 -31.00 -22.72 16.59
CA ASP A 389 -30.27 -23.43 15.53
C ASP A 389 -31.17 -23.89 14.37
N SER A 390 -32.46 -24.12 14.63
CA SER A 390 -33.44 -24.43 13.59
C SER A 390 -33.62 -23.28 12.58
N LEU A 391 -33.56 -22.03 13.06
CA LEU A 391 -33.66 -20.84 12.21
C LEU A 391 -32.42 -20.69 11.33
N VAL A 392 -31.26 -21.15 11.79
CA VAL A 392 -30.02 -21.11 11.01
C VAL A 392 -30.18 -21.90 9.72
N GLN A 393 -30.64 -23.15 9.84
CA GLN A 393 -30.87 -24.05 8.71
C GLN A 393 -31.99 -23.54 7.79
N GLU A 394 -33.05 -22.99 8.37
CA GLU A 394 -34.17 -22.44 7.59
C GLU A 394 -33.74 -21.22 6.76
N VAL A 395 -32.94 -20.31 7.32
CA VAL A 395 -32.44 -19.14 6.58
C VAL A 395 -31.43 -19.56 5.51
N ALA A 396 -30.50 -20.47 5.81
CA ALA A 396 -29.49 -20.93 4.86
C ALA A 396 -30.11 -21.62 3.62
N SER A 397 -31.16 -22.42 3.83
CA SER A 397 -31.89 -23.09 2.74
C SER A 397 -32.76 -22.14 1.91
N LYS A 398 -33.27 -21.04 2.50
CA LYS A 398 -34.11 -20.04 1.82
C LYS A 398 -33.33 -18.91 1.14
N THR A 399 -32.00 -18.89 1.27
CA THR A 399 -31.14 -17.82 0.74
C THR A 399 -30.31 -18.30 -0.45
N ASP A 400 -30.82 -19.26 -1.22
CA ASP A 400 -30.14 -19.74 -2.42
C ASP A 400 -29.97 -18.62 -3.46
N GLY A 401 -28.77 -18.53 -4.03
CA GLY A 401 -28.37 -17.47 -4.96
C GLY A 401 -28.12 -16.09 -4.32
N PHE A 402 -28.06 -15.98 -2.98
CA PHE A 402 -27.67 -14.73 -2.31
C PHE A 402 -26.15 -14.63 -2.16
N SER A 403 -25.57 -13.48 -2.50
CA SER A 403 -24.21 -13.14 -2.07
C SER A 403 -24.15 -12.81 -0.56
N PHE A 404 -22.97 -12.79 0.04
CA PHE A 404 -22.82 -12.36 1.44
C PHE A 404 -23.27 -10.91 1.68
N ALA A 405 -23.30 -10.05 0.64
CA ALA A 405 -23.89 -8.72 0.76
C ALA A 405 -25.42 -8.76 0.90
N TYR A 406 -26.10 -9.61 0.10
CA TYR A 406 -27.56 -9.80 0.24
C TYR A 406 -27.92 -10.43 1.59
N LEU A 407 -27.13 -11.40 2.06
CA LEU A 407 -27.30 -11.96 3.40
C LEU A 407 -27.11 -10.88 4.47
N LYS A 408 -26.06 -10.05 4.36
CA LYS A 408 -25.82 -8.94 5.28
C LYS A 408 -27.01 -7.99 5.32
N GLU A 409 -27.55 -7.62 4.17
CA GLU A 409 -28.70 -6.74 4.05
C GLU A 409 -29.93 -7.33 4.74
N ALA A 410 -30.21 -8.62 4.50
CA ALA A 410 -31.32 -9.32 5.16
C ALA A 410 -31.24 -9.20 6.70
N PHE A 411 -30.04 -9.41 7.28
CA PHE A 411 -29.84 -9.26 8.73
C PHE A 411 -29.94 -7.81 9.21
N VAL A 412 -29.28 -6.88 8.51
CA VAL A 412 -29.26 -5.46 8.92
C VAL A 412 -30.64 -4.84 8.82
N SER A 413 -31.33 -5.00 7.70
CA SER A 413 -32.70 -4.52 7.49
C SER A 413 -33.64 -5.09 8.57
N SER A 414 -33.57 -6.39 8.85
CA SER A 414 -34.38 -7.03 9.90
C SER A 414 -34.12 -6.46 11.29
N LEU A 415 -32.86 -6.17 11.64
CA LEU A 415 -32.49 -5.60 12.93
C LEU A 415 -32.91 -4.14 13.05
N VAL A 416 -32.79 -3.35 11.97
CA VAL A 416 -33.25 -1.96 11.93
C VAL A 416 -34.77 -1.89 12.06
N LEU A 417 -35.49 -2.75 11.33
CA LEU A 417 -36.93 -2.88 11.48
C LEU A 417 -37.28 -3.21 12.93
N LEU A 418 -36.67 -4.25 13.51
CA LEU A 418 -36.90 -4.66 14.91
C LEU A 418 -36.59 -3.54 15.92
N ALA A 419 -35.59 -2.69 15.65
CA ALA A 419 -35.25 -1.56 16.50
C ALA A 419 -36.30 -0.43 16.46
N GLY A 420 -37.07 -0.31 15.37
CA GLY A 420 -38.16 0.64 15.24
C GLY A 420 -39.48 0.23 15.91
N TRP A 421 -39.56 -0.97 16.49
CA TRP A 421 -40.74 -1.45 17.23
C TRP A 421 -40.57 -1.29 18.74
N ASP A 422 -41.51 -0.57 19.35
CA ASP A 422 -41.68 -0.42 20.80
C ASP A 422 -43.00 -1.07 21.27
N GLY A 423 -43.00 -1.66 22.47
CA GLY A 423 -44.19 -2.26 23.12
C GLY A 423 -44.35 -3.77 22.95
N ASP A 424 -45.46 -4.31 23.49
CA ASP A 424 -45.75 -5.76 23.55
C ASP A 424 -46.11 -6.39 22.18
N ASP A 425 -46.43 -5.57 21.17
CA ASP A 425 -46.74 -6.01 19.80
C ASP A 425 -45.49 -6.27 18.94
N LYS A 426 -44.30 -6.29 19.56
CA LYS A 426 -43.01 -6.46 18.87
C LYS A 426 -42.97 -7.81 18.12
N PRO A 427 -42.81 -7.81 16.78
CA PRO A 427 -42.75 -9.05 16.02
C PRO A 427 -41.50 -9.84 16.34
N LYS A 428 -41.61 -11.18 16.33
CA LYS A 428 -40.46 -12.08 16.52
C LYS A 428 -39.43 -11.85 15.42
N PHE A 429 -38.15 -11.81 15.80
CA PHE A 429 -37.03 -11.62 14.88
C PHE A 429 -37.05 -12.61 13.70
N SER A 430 -37.35 -13.89 13.96
CA SER A 430 -37.46 -14.92 12.92
C SER A 430 -38.47 -14.57 11.82
N LYS A 431 -39.61 -13.99 12.19
CA LYS A 431 -40.67 -13.62 11.25
C LYS A 431 -40.24 -12.44 10.38
N ILE A 432 -39.57 -11.45 10.95
CA ILE A 432 -39.03 -10.30 10.22
C ILE A 432 -37.95 -10.77 9.25
N LEU A 433 -37.00 -11.58 9.73
CA LEU A 433 -35.88 -12.07 8.94
C LEU A 433 -36.34 -12.89 7.72
N LEU A 434 -37.27 -13.82 7.92
CA LEU A 434 -37.79 -14.63 6.81
C LEU A 434 -38.62 -13.81 5.81
N ALA A 435 -39.33 -12.78 6.28
CA ALA A 435 -40.04 -11.85 5.40
C ALA A 435 -39.06 -11.03 4.55
N GLU A 436 -37.97 -10.56 5.14
CA GLU A 436 -36.94 -9.78 4.45
C GLU A 436 -36.18 -10.63 3.44
N VAL A 437 -35.80 -11.86 3.81
CA VAL A 437 -35.19 -12.83 2.88
C VAL A 437 -36.11 -13.04 1.67
N LYS A 438 -37.42 -13.22 1.88
CA LYS A 438 -38.37 -13.36 0.78
C LYS A 438 -38.41 -12.10 -0.10
N ALA A 439 -38.48 -10.91 0.50
CA ALA A 439 -38.54 -9.66 -0.25
C ALA A 439 -37.28 -9.43 -1.12
N LEU A 440 -36.09 -9.74 -0.58
CA LEU A 440 -34.83 -9.65 -1.32
C LEU A 440 -34.75 -10.69 -2.44
N HIS A 441 -35.28 -11.90 -2.24
CA HIS A 441 -35.34 -12.92 -3.28
C HIS A 441 -36.24 -12.48 -4.44
N ASP A 442 -37.44 -11.95 -4.13
CA ASP A 442 -38.36 -11.41 -5.13
C ASP A 442 -37.76 -10.24 -5.93
N GLN A 443 -36.84 -9.45 -5.34
CA GLN A 443 -36.10 -8.40 -6.05
C GLN A 443 -35.04 -8.99 -6.99
N LEU A 444 -34.28 -9.97 -6.51
CA LEU A 444 -33.20 -10.61 -7.25
C LEU A 444 -33.75 -11.33 -8.50
N ASP A 445 -34.91 -11.96 -8.40
CA ASP A 445 -35.61 -12.57 -9.53
C ASP A 445 -36.11 -11.53 -10.56
N LYS A 446 -36.58 -10.36 -10.11
CA LYS A 446 -37.01 -9.27 -11.00
C LYS A 446 -35.84 -8.69 -11.78
N ASP A 447 -34.67 -8.55 -11.16
CA ASP A 447 -33.50 -7.98 -11.82
C ASP A 447 -32.87 -8.96 -12.83
N LYS A 448 -32.87 -10.28 -12.54
CA LYS A 448 -32.54 -11.31 -13.54
C LYS A 448 -33.47 -11.27 -14.76
N GLY A 449 -34.75 -10.94 -14.57
CA GLY A 449 -35.72 -10.79 -15.66
C GLY A 449 -35.50 -9.55 -16.55
N LYS A 450 -34.89 -8.48 -16.02
CA LYS A 450 -34.54 -7.27 -16.79
C LYS A 450 -33.28 -7.45 -17.62
N ASP A 451 -32.28 -8.15 -17.08
CA ASP A 451 -31.05 -8.43 -17.83
C ASP A 451 -31.32 -9.31 -19.05
N ALA A 452 -32.20 -10.32 -18.92
CA ALA A 452 -32.61 -11.20 -20.01
C ALA A 452 -33.38 -10.48 -21.14
N THR A 453 -34.09 -9.38 -20.83
CA THR A 453 -34.81 -8.57 -21.83
C THR A 453 -33.92 -7.53 -22.50
N SER A 454 -32.82 -7.11 -21.87
CA SER A 454 -31.83 -6.21 -22.47
C SER A 454 -30.88 -6.90 -23.46
N SER A 455 -30.66 -8.21 -23.33
CA SER A 455 -29.85 -9.01 -24.26
C SER A 455 -30.57 -9.45 -25.54
N GLY A 456 -31.83 -9.08 -25.73
CA GLY A 456 -32.69 -9.53 -26.83
C GLY A 456 -32.76 -8.61 -28.07
N GLN A 457 -32.12 -7.43 -28.06
CA GLN A 457 -32.07 -6.56 -29.24
C GLN A 457 -30.98 -7.04 -30.21
N CYS A 458 -31.34 -8.07 -30.97
CA CYS A 458 -30.63 -8.54 -32.14
C CYS A 458 -30.48 -7.37 -33.15
N TRP A 459 -29.23 -7.03 -33.46
CA TRP A 459 -28.86 -6.14 -34.56
C TRP A 459 -29.40 -6.68 -35.89
N CYS A 460 -30.40 -6.03 -36.47
CA CYS A 460 -30.71 -6.19 -37.91
C CYS A 460 -29.72 -5.34 -38.72
N PRO A 461 -28.95 -5.90 -39.66
CA PRO A 461 -28.14 -5.10 -40.56
C PRO A 461 -29.04 -4.43 -41.60
N LEU A 462 -29.02 -3.10 -41.63
CA LEU A 462 -29.59 -2.32 -42.73
C LEU A 462 -28.84 -2.66 -44.02
N ALA A 463 -29.52 -3.35 -44.93
CA ALA A 463 -29.08 -3.52 -46.30
C ALA A 463 -29.15 -2.17 -47.01
N ALA A 464 -28.01 -1.73 -47.55
CA ALA A 464 -27.94 -0.59 -48.46
C ALA A 464 -28.61 -0.98 -49.79
N GLY A 465 -29.56 -0.14 -50.22
CA GLY A 465 -30.14 -0.11 -51.55
C GLY A 465 -30.03 1.30 -52.11
#